data_AF-A0AAD9LTE7-F1
#
_entry.id   AF-A0AAD9LTE7-F1
#
_cell.length_a   1.000
_cell.length_b   1.000
_cell.length_c   1.000
_cell.angle_alpha   90.00
_cell.angle_beta   90.00
_cell.angle_gamma   90.00
#
_symmetry.space_group_name_H-M   'P 1'
#
loop_
_entity.id
_entity.type
_entity.pdbx_description
1 polymer ?
#
loop_
_entity_poly.entity_id
_entity_poly.type
_entity_poly.pdbx_seq_one_letter_code
_entity_poly.pdbx_strand_id
1 'polypeptide(L)'
;DVVNEPFNDDGTLRSTPFSDVLGEDYIGIAFRAARAADPYAKLYINEYNLDVEWWDKVTTVVAKVNQWIDEGIPIDGIGSQTHLVPGMAGDIQGALKTLASSSVSEVAITELDIDTAPPEDYATVVAACINVPKCVGITVWGISDKDSWKGEKEPLLYDVNYKQKPAYKYIISMLKRGWHKRSDCPFR
;
A
#
# COMPACT_ATOMS: atom_id res chain seq x y z
N ASP A 1 -5.48 -4.22 8.55
CA ASP A 1 -5.18 -2.84 8.95
C ASP A 1 -5.78 -2.53 10.31
N VAL A 2 -4.96 -2.14 11.28
CA VAL A 2 -5.41 -1.85 12.66
C VAL A 2 -6.01 -0.45 12.75
N VAL A 3 -5.37 0.52 12.10
CA VAL A 3 -5.87 1.88 11.94
C VAL A 3 -5.81 2.23 10.46
N ASN A 4 -6.89 2.81 9.95
CA ASN A 4 -7.04 3.22 8.57
C ASN A 4 -7.25 4.73 8.48
N GLU A 5 -6.53 5.38 7.57
CA GLU A 5 -6.70 6.78 7.17
C GLU A 5 -6.63 7.85 8.30
N PRO A 6 -5.70 7.72 9.27
CA PRO A 6 -5.66 8.67 10.38
C PRO A 6 -5.14 10.05 9.97
N PHE A 7 -4.59 10.23 8.77
CA PHE A 7 -3.98 11.50 8.34
C PHE A 7 -4.81 12.24 7.28
N ASN A 8 -4.82 13.57 7.40
CA ASN A 8 -5.17 14.47 6.32
C ASN A 8 -4.03 14.54 5.28
N ASP A 9 -4.30 15.12 4.11
CA ASP A 9 -3.30 15.25 3.04
C ASP A 9 -2.14 16.20 3.40
N ASP A 10 -2.33 17.10 4.38
CA ASP A 10 -1.28 17.96 4.93
C ASP A 10 -0.45 17.27 6.04
N GLY A 11 -0.69 15.98 6.31
CA GLY A 11 0.00 15.20 7.33
C GLY A 11 -0.53 15.40 8.76
N THR A 12 -1.49 16.30 8.98
CA THR A 12 -2.11 16.44 10.31
C THR A 12 -3.02 15.24 10.63
N LEU A 13 -3.22 14.97 11.92
CA LEU A 13 -4.17 13.95 12.35
C LEU A 13 -5.60 14.39 11.96
N ARG A 14 -6.31 13.53 11.26
CA ARG A 14 -7.69 13.77 10.82
C ARG A 14 -8.63 13.84 12.03
N SER A 15 -9.51 14.84 12.05
CA SER A 15 -10.57 14.94 13.07
C SER A 15 -11.62 13.84 12.85
N THR A 16 -11.81 13.05 13.90
CA THR A 16 -12.68 11.87 13.99
C THR A 16 -13.15 11.75 15.44
N PRO A 17 -14.22 10.97 15.73
CA PRO A 17 -14.60 10.69 17.12
C PRO A 17 -13.46 10.11 17.98
N PHE A 18 -12.48 9.43 17.37
CA PHE A 18 -11.32 8.90 18.09
C PHE A 18 -10.32 9.98 18.45
N SER A 19 -9.88 10.76 17.45
CA SER A 19 -8.87 11.82 17.64
C SER A 19 -9.40 12.97 18.49
N ASP A 20 -10.69 13.29 18.36
CA ASP A 20 -11.29 14.41 19.08
C ASP A 20 -11.37 14.13 20.60
N VAL A 21 -11.44 12.84 20.98
CA VAL A 21 -11.53 12.41 22.38
C VAL A 21 -10.18 12.00 22.94
N LEU A 22 -9.34 11.33 22.15
CA LEU A 22 -8.12 10.66 22.60
C LEU A 22 -6.83 11.25 22.02
N GLY A 23 -6.91 12.24 21.12
CA GLY A 23 -5.74 12.72 20.39
C GLY A 23 -5.12 11.59 19.57
N GLU A 24 -3.80 11.39 19.66
CA GLU A 24 -3.13 10.26 19.00
C GLU A 24 -3.12 8.97 19.84
N ASP A 25 -3.57 9.00 21.10
CA ASP A 25 -3.49 7.85 22.01
C ASP A 25 -4.29 6.63 21.52
N TYR A 26 -5.35 6.86 20.73
CA TYR A 26 -6.16 5.77 20.17
C TYR A 26 -5.35 4.84 19.27
N ILE A 27 -4.29 5.36 18.61
CA ILE A 27 -3.36 4.55 17.80
C ILE A 27 -2.71 3.51 18.71
N GLY A 28 -2.07 3.96 19.79
CA GLY A 28 -1.40 3.08 20.74
C GLY A 28 -2.36 2.10 21.42
N ILE A 29 -3.58 2.52 21.74
CA ILE A 29 -4.61 1.65 22.33
C ILE A 29 -4.99 0.53 21.35
N ALA A 30 -5.30 0.87 20.09
CA ALA A 30 -5.73 -0.08 19.08
C ALA A 30 -4.63 -1.12 18.77
N PHE A 31 -3.40 -0.68 18.56
CA PHE A 31 -2.28 -1.58 18.24
C PHE A 31 -1.92 -2.50 19.42
N ARG A 32 -1.91 -2.00 20.66
CA ARG A 32 -1.65 -2.85 21.83
C ARG A 32 -2.78 -3.88 22.04
N ALA A 33 -4.03 -3.49 21.83
CA ALA A 33 -5.16 -4.40 21.91
C ALA A 33 -5.09 -5.48 20.82
N ALA A 34 -4.80 -5.10 19.57
CA ALA A 34 -4.64 -6.04 18.46
C ALA A 34 -3.51 -7.04 18.73
N ARG A 35 -2.34 -6.57 19.18
CA ARG A 35 -1.21 -7.44 19.54
C ARG A 35 -1.54 -8.40 20.68
N ALA A 36 -2.29 -7.94 21.68
CA ALA A 36 -2.68 -8.78 22.81
C ALA A 36 -3.66 -9.87 22.41
N ALA A 37 -4.52 -9.61 21.42
CA ALA A 37 -5.49 -10.58 20.92
C ALA A 37 -4.86 -11.64 20.00
N ASP A 38 -3.93 -11.24 19.13
CA ASP A 38 -3.18 -12.16 18.28
C ASP A 38 -1.71 -11.71 18.14
N PRO A 39 -0.76 -12.41 18.81
CA PRO A 39 0.65 -12.06 18.74
C PRO A 39 1.30 -12.37 17.39
N TYR A 40 0.69 -13.21 16.54
CA TYR A 40 1.25 -13.65 15.26
C TYR A 40 0.84 -12.77 14.07
N ALA A 41 -0.30 -12.08 14.18
CA ALA A 41 -0.76 -11.17 13.14
C ALA A 41 0.23 -10.02 12.89
N LYS A 42 0.38 -9.63 11.62
CA LYS A 42 1.12 -8.44 11.24
C LYS A 42 0.23 -7.22 11.35
N LEU A 43 0.65 -6.24 12.14
CA LEU A 43 -0.16 -5.07 12.48
C LEU A 43 0.24 -3.88 11.61
N TYR A 44 -0.68 -3.48 10.74
CA TYR A 44 -0.48 -2.42 9.76
C TYR A 44 -1.25 -1.15 10.12
N ILE A 45 -0.60 -0.01 9.89
CA ILE A 45 -1.28 1.27 9.64
C ILE A 45 -1.46 1.41 8.13
N ASN A 46 -2.65 1.77 7.67
CA ASN A 46 -2.99 1.84 6.25
C ASN A 46 -3.51 3.22 5.87
N GLU A 47 -3.08 3.74 4.72
CA GLU A 47 -3.35 5.12 4.33
C GLU A 47 -3.29 5.30 2.79
N TYR A 48 -4.09 6.24 2.28
CA TYR A 48 -4.07 6.66 0.88
C TYR A 48 -3.23 7.92 0.68
N ASN A 49 -2.98 8.28 -0.58
CA ASN A 49 -2.11 9.40 -0.95
C ASN A 49 -0.69 9.25 -0.36
N LEU A 50 -0.14 8.03 -0.44
CA LEU A 50 1.24 7.73 -0.08
C LEU A 50 2.07 7.37 -1.32
N ASP A 51 1.72 7.98 -2.45
CA ASP A 51 2.08 7.49 -3.78
C ASP A 51 3.23 8.27 -4.42
N VAL A 52 3.58 9.41 -3.82
CA VAL A 52 4.61 10.32 -4.33
C VAL A 52 5.57 10.68 -3.19
N GLU A 53 6.86 10.44 -3.42
CA GLU A 53 7.92 10.54 -2.40
C GLU A 53 7.97 11.88 -1.66
N TRP A 54 7.76 12.99 -2.38
CA TRP A 54 7.89 14.35 -1.86
C TRP A 54 6.58 14.93 -1.32
N TRP A 55 5.52 14.14 -1.17
CA TRP A 55 4.31 14.61 -0.49
C TRP A 55 4.54 14.67 1.03
N ASP A 56 4.12 15.77 1.64
CA ASP A 56 4.27 16.01 3.09
C ASP A 56 3.66 14.87 3.91
N LYS A 57 2.53 14.31 3.45
CA LYS A 57 1.88 13.15 4.07
C LYS A 57 2.81 11.93 4.18
N VAL A 58 3.57 11.61 3.13
CA VAL A 58 4.50 10.45 3.12
C VAL A 58 5.57 10.61 4.19
N THR A 59 6.21 11.78 4.24
CA THR A 59 7.25 12.04 5.25
C THR A 59 6.69 12.10 6.67
N THR A 60 5.47 12.63 6.83
CA THR A 60 4.80 12.71 8.12
C THR A 60 4.40 11.35 8.66
N VAL A 61 3.85 10.46 7.81
CA VAL A 61 3.55 9.07 8.17
C VAL A 61 4.81 8.36 8.66
N VAL A 62 5.94 8.48 7.95
CA VAL A 62 7.22 7.89 8.37
C VAL A 62 7.67 8.42 9.72
N ALA A 63 7.63 9.74 9.92
CA ALA A 63 8.04 10.37 11.17
C ALA A 63 7.17 9.91 12.36
N LYS A 64 5.84 9.87 12.16
CA LYS A 64 4.89 9.44 13.20
C LYS A 64 4.99 7.97 13.53
N VAL A 65 5.12 7.11 12.53
CA VAL A 65 5.31 5.67 12.76
C VAL A 65 6.60 5.40 13.53
N ASN A 66 7.71 6.10 13.21
CA ASN A 66 8.94 6.00 14.00
C ASN A 66 8.73 6.47 15.45
N GLN A 67 8.11 7.63 15.65
CA GLN A 67 7.79 8.16 16.99
C GLN A 67 6.99 7.12 17.81
N TRP A 68 5.94 6.55 17.23
CA TRP A 68 5.08 5.58 17.92
C TRP A 68 5.79 4.26 18.23
N ILE A 69 6.66 3.79 17.33
CA ILE A 69 7.49 2.61 17.59
C ILE A 69 8.46 2.89 18.75
N ASP A 70 9.08 4.07 18.80
CA ASP A 70 9.96 4.50 19.90
C ASP A 70 9.20 4.59 21.24
N GLU A 71 7.90 4.91 21.21
CA GLU A 71 6.98 4.89 22.35
C GLU A 71 6.46 3.47 22.71
N GLY A 72 6.93 2.44 22.02
CA GLY A 72 6.59 1.04 22.27
C GLY A 72 5.24 0.60 21.70
N ILE A 73 4.71 1.29 20.69
CA ILE A 73 3.50 0.88 19.97
C ILE A 73 3.89 -0.21 18.94
N PRO A 74 3.24 -1.40 18.94
CA PRO A 74 3.68 -2.55 18.15
C PRO A 74 3.22 -2.49 16.68
N ILE A 75 3.81 -1.59 15.89
CA ILE A 75 3.53 -1.44 14.45
C ILE A 75 4.52 -2.28 13.64
N ASP A 76 4.05 -3.26 12.86
CA ASP A 76 4.91 -4.12 12.04
C ASP A 76 5.12 -3.58 10.63
N GLY A 77 4.13 -2.85 10.10
CA GLY A 77 4.13 -2.42 8.71
C GLY A 77 3.29 -1.20 8.38
N ILE A 78 3.59 -0.62 7.22
CA ILE A 78 2.82 0.47 6.60
C ILE A 78 2.19 -0.05 5.30
N GLY A 79 0.88 0.13 5.17
CA GLY A 79 0.12 -0.13 3.95
C GLY A 79 -0.07 1.17 3.16
N SER A 80 0.32 1.15 1.89
CA SER A 80 -0.10 2.18 0.93
C SER A 80 -1.28 1.63 0.13
N GLN A 81 -2.42 2.31 0.18
CA GLN A 81 -3.62 1.89 -0.57
C GLN A 81 -3.34 1.90 -2.08
N THR A 82 -2.63 2.91 -2.58
CA THR A 82 -2.26 3.05 -4.00
C THR A 82 -3.47 3.12 -4.95
N HIS A 83 -4.38 4.05 -4.65
CA HIS A 83 -5.47 4.45 -5.55
C HIS A 83 -5.00 5.52 -6.54
N LEU A 84 -4.74 5.13 -7.79
CA LEU A 84 -4.07 6.00 -8.75
C LEU A 84 -4.97 6.46 -9.90
N VAL A 85 -4.54 7.55 -10.54
CA VAL A 85 -4.96 7.95 -11.88
C VAL A 85 -3.82 7.67 -12.89
N PRO A 86 -4.08 7.63 -14.21
CA PRO A 86 -3.06 7.31 -15.20
C PRO A 86 -1.85 8.25 -15.12
N GLY A 87 -0.66 7.68 -15.24
CA GLY A 87 0.61 8.40 -15.26
C GLY A 87 1.24 8.66 -13.88
N MET A 88 0.58 8.28 -12.78
CA MET A 88 1.12 8.46 -11.42
C MET A 88 2.05 7.33 -10.96
N ALA A 89 2.08 6.18 -11.65
CA ALA A 89 2.83 5.01 -11.18
C ALA A 89 4.36 5.22 -11.09
N GLY A 90 4.90 6.24 -11.77
CA GLY A 90 6.34 6.52 -11.82
C GLY A 90 6.99 6.79 -10.47
N ASP A 91 6.25 7.39 -9.52
CA ASP A 91 6.80 7.81 -8.22
C ASP A 91 6.64 6.75 -7.12
N ILE A 92 5.86 5.70 -7.37
CA ILE A 92 5.52 4.66 -6.37
C ILE A 92 6.77 3.98 -5.80
N GLN A 93 7.80 3.76 -6.60
CA GLN A 93 9.03 3.16 -6.08
C GLN A 93 9.75 4.09 -5.10
N GLY A 94 9.78 5.39 -5.37
CA GLY A 94 10.35 6.39 -4.46
C GLY A 94 9.55 6.45 -3.16
N ALA A 95 8.22 6.53 -3.26
CA ALA A 95 7.34 6.57 -2.11
C ALA A 95 7.47 5.30 -1.24
N LEU A 96 7.44 4.10 -1.84
CA LEU A 96 7.64 2.84 -1.11
C LEU A 96 9.02 2.77 -0.43
N LYS A 97 10.09 3.29 -1.05
CA LYS A 97 11.41 3.37 -0.41
C LYS A 97 11.38 4.27 0.82
N THR A 98 10.69 5.41 0.73
CA THR A 98 10.55 6.32 1.87
C THR A 98 9.75 5.68 3.00
N LEU A 99 8.62 5.02 2.71
CA LEU A 99 7.87 4.25 3.70
C LEU A 99 8.73 3.15 4.34
N ALA A 100 9.47 2.40 3.52
CA ALA A 100 10.36 1.33 3.96
C ALA A 100 11.57 1.83 4.78
N SER A 101 11.90 3.13 4.73
CA SER A 101 12.96 3.73 5.55
C SER A 101 12.57 3.91 7.02
N SER A 102 11.27 3.78 7.35
CA SER A 102 10.81 3.74 8.74
C SER A 102 11.26 2.47 9.47
N SER A 103 11.04 2.46 10.78
CA SER A 103 11.43 1.38 11.70
C SER A 103 10.55 0.14 11.60
N VAL A 104 9.53 0.14 10.73
CA VAL A 104 8.70 -1.04 10.46
C VAL A 104 9.49 -2.15 9.79
N SER A 105 9.02 -3.39 9.96
CA SER A 105 9.63 -4.57 9.35
C SER A 105 9.28 -4.75 7.88
N GLU A 106 8.11 -4.27 7.46
CA GLU A 106 7.56 -4.51 6.13
C GLU A 106 6.65 -3.37 5.64
N VAL A 107 6.49 -3.25 4.32
CA VAL A 107 5.49 -2.39 3.68
C VAL A 107 4.68 -3.22 2.69
N ALA A 108 3.48 -2.77 2.34
CA ALA A 108 2.65 -3.44 1.35
C ALA A 108 1.85 -2.43 0.52
N ILE A 109 1.52 -2.82 -0.70
CA ILE A 109 0.46 -2.16 -1.47
C ILE A 109 -0.85 -2.90 -1.20
N THR A 110 -1.85 -2.21 -0.66
CA THR A 110 -3.00 -2.86 -0.01
C THR A 110 -4.30 -2.78 -0.82
N GLU A 111 -4.49 -1.77 -1.66
CA GLU A 111 -5.78 -1.48 -2.32
C GLU A 111 -5.60 -1.00 -3.76
N LEU A 112 -4.65 -1.57 -4.50
CA LEU A 112 -4.26 -1.09 -5.82
C LEU A 112 -5.43 -1.06 -6.79
N ASP A 113 -5.70 0.12 -7.34
CA ASP A 113 -6.49 0.32 -8.54
C ASP A 113 -5.99 1.55 -9.30
N ILE A 114 -6.08 1.52 -10.63
CA ILE A 114 -5.57 2.61 -11.49
C ILE A 114 -6.63 2.91 -12.52
N ASP A 115 -7.20 4.12 -12.50
CA ASP A 115 -8.27 4.51 -13.43
C ASP A 115 -7.89 4.15 -14.89
N THR A 116 -8.80 3.53 -15.65
CA THR A 116 -8.62 2.99 -17.02
C THR A 116 -7.63 1.82 -17.18
N ALA A 117 -6.99 1.39 -16.09
CA ALA A 117 -6.02 0.30 -16.02
C ALA A 117 -4.94 0.27 -17.14
N PRO A 118 -4.11 1.33 -17.29
CA PRO A 118 -3.00 1.33 -18.23
C PRO A 118 -2.02 0.19 -17.92
N PRO A 119 -1.64 -0.66 -18.90
CA PRO A 119 -0.77 -1.79 -18.65
C PRO A 119 0.61 -1.43 -18.09
N GLU A 120 1.18 -0.33 -18.56
CA GLU A 120 2.48 0.21 -18.14
C GLU A 120 2.48 0.67 -16.69
N ASP A 121 1.41 1.31 -16.23
CA ASP A 121 1.30 1.79 -14.85
C ASP A 121 1.22 0.61 -13.88
N TYR A 122 0.36 -0.34 -14.16
CA TYR A 122 0.23 -1.58 -13.38
C TYR A 122 1.56 -2.35 -13.29
N ALA A 123 2.29 -2.48 -14.41
CA ALA A 123 3.61 -3.10 -14.39
C ALA A 123 4.65 -2.29 -13.61
N THR A 124 4.58 -0.95 -13.67
CA THR A 124 5.48 -0.07 -12.92
C THR A 124 5.27 -0.23 -11.42
N VAL A 125 4.02 -0.29 -10.94
CA VAL A 125 3.69 -0.55 -9.53
C VAL A 125 4.19 -1.92 -9.09
N VAL A 126 3.97 -2.97 -9.89
CA VAL A 126 4.46 -4.32 -9.59
C VAL A 126 5.99 -4.35 -9.51
N ALA A 127 6.68 -3.71 -10.46
CA ALA A 127 8.13 -3.61 -10.45
C ALA A 127 8.66 -2.83 -9.23
N ALA A 128 7.96 -1.77 -8.83
CA ALA A 128 8.31 -0.97 -7.66
C ALA A 128 8.35 -1.81 -6.38
N CYS A 129 7.30 -2.59 -6.10
CA CYS A 129 7.29 -3.49 -4.94
C CYS A 129 8.41 -4.54 -5.02
N ILE A 130 8.61 -5.16 -6.19
CA ILE A 130 9.69 -6.15 -6.40
C ILE A 130 11.09 -5.57 -6.11
N ASN A 131 11.28 -4.27 -6.35
CA ASN A 131 12.55 -3.56 -6.18
C ASN A 131 12.74 -2.99 -4.76
N VAL A 132 11.73 -3.04 -3.90
CA VAL A 132 11.81 -2.59 -2.50
C VAL A 132 11.80 -3.82 -1.60
N PRO A 133 12.93 -4.23 -0.99
CA PRO A 133 13.02 -5.51 -0.25
C PRO A 133 12.04 -5.69 0.90
N LYS A 134 11.59 -4.59 1.54
CA LYS A 134 10.57 -4.62 2.59
C LYS A 134 9.14 -4.73 2.04
N CYS A 135 8.91 -4.60 0.73
CA CYS A 135 7.58 -4.74 0.15
C CYS A 135 7.20 -6.21 0.02
N VAL A 136 6.23 -6.65 0.82
CA VAL A 136 5.89 -8.08 0.95
C VAL A 136 4.76 -8.54 0.05
N GLY A 137 4.01 -7.62 -0.54
CA GLY A 137 2.89 -7.98 -1.40
C GLY A 137 2.13 -6.80 -1.99
N ILE A 138 1.25 -7.14 -2.92
CA ILE A 138 0.33 -6.25 -3.60
C ILE A 138 -1.05 -6.90 -3.58
N THR A 139 -2.06 -6.14 -3.15
CA THR A 139 -3.47 -6.51 -3.27
C THR A 139 -4.17 -5.49 -4.17
N VAL A 140 -4.91 -5.96 -5.17
CA VAL A 140 -5.78 -5.11 -6.00
C VAL A 140 -7.15 -4.97 -5.36
N TRP A 141 -7.78 -3.80 -5.47
CA TRP A 141 -9.04 -3.49 -4.78
C TRP A 141 -10.29 -3.95 -5.54
N GLY A 142 -10.35 -5.26 -5.76
CA GLY A 142 -11.43 -5.95 -6.46
C GLY A 142 -10.91 -6.83 -7.60
N ILE A 143 -11.79 -7.69 -8.10
CA ILE A 143 -11.46 -8.59 -9.20
C ILE A 143 -11.77 -7.93 -10.55
N SER A 144 -13.01 -7.51 -10.74
CA SER A 144 -13.57 -7.03 -12.02
C SER A 144 -14.04 -5.59 -11.90
N ASP A 145 -13.88 -4.83 -13.00
CA ASP A 145 -14.41 -3.47 -13.15
C ASP A 145 -15.91 -3.37 -12.80
N LYS A 146 -16.67 -4.46 -12.98
CA LYS A 146 -18.09 -4.53 -12.63
C LYS A 146 -18.35 -4.22 -11.15
N ASP A 147 -17.44 -4.63 -10.28
CA ASP A 147 -17.61 -4.63 -8.83
C ASP A 147 -16.77 -3.55 -8.14
N SER A 148 -16.06 -2.71 -8.91
CA SER A 148 -15.18 -1.67 -8.37
C SER A 148 -15.97 -0.51 -7.76
N TRP A 149 -15.49 0.00 -6.62
CA TRP A 149 -16.01 1.22 -5.98
C TRP A 149 -15.84 2.48 -6.85
N LYS A 150 -14.92 2.46 -7.82
CA LYS A 150 -14.70 3.56 -8.78
C LYS A 150 -15.65 3.51 -9.98
N GLY A 151 -16.57 2.55 -10.05
CA GLY A 151 -17.62 2.49 -11.07
C GLY A 151 -17.07 2.47 -12.50
N GLU A 152 -17.52 3.42 -13.33
CA GLU A 152 -17.23 3.49 -14.78
C GLU A 152 -15.76 3.78 -15.14
N LYS A 153 -14.88 3.96 -14.15
CA LYS A 153 -13.45 4.22 -14.39
C LYS A 153 -12.66 3.00 -14.85
N GLU A 154 -13.25 1.81 -14.82
CA GLU A 154 -12.62 0.55 -15.26
C GLU A 154 -11.19 0.35 -14.72
N PRO A 155 -10.96 0.36 -13.39
CA PRO A 155 -9.61 0.52 -12.86
C PRO A 155 -8.87 -0.81 -12.58
N LEU A 156 -9.52 -1.96 -12.78
CA LEU A 156 -9.03 -3.28 -12.34
C LEU A 156 -8.46 -4.11 -13.50
N LEU A 157 -8.03 -5.32 -13.16
CA LEU A 157 -7.34 -6.26 -14.05
C LEU A 157 -8.27 -7.14 -14.91
N TYR A 158 -9.56 -7.16 -14.60
CA TYR A 158 -10.59 -7.89 -15.34
C TYR A 158 -11.74 -6.96 -15.75
N ASP A 159 -12.24 -7.15 -16.97
CA ASP A 159 -13.39 -6.40 -17.48
C ASP A 159 -14.69 -6.81 -16.79
N VAL A 160 -15.79 -6.14 -17.13
CA VAL A 160 -17.13 -6.38 -16.55
C VAL A 160 -17.69 -7.80 -16.79
N ASN A 161 -17.07 -8.56 -17.69
CA ASN A 161 -17.41 -9.95 -17.99
C ASN A 161 -16.39 -10.95 -17.40
N TYR A 162 -15.56 -10.51 -16.46
CA TYR A 162 -14.46 -11.27 -15.85
C TYR A 162 -13.45 -11.80 -16.87
N LYS A 163 -13.23 -11.08 -17.98
CA LYS A 163 -12.15 -11.39 -18.92
C LYS A 163 -10.90 -10.56 -18.59
N GLN A 164 -9.73 -11.18 -18.72
CA GLN A 164 -8.45 -10.55 -18.45
C GLN A 164 -8.20 -9.34 -19.37
N LYS A 165 -7.95 -8.18 -18.76
CA LYS A 165 -7.59 -6.94 -19.45
C LYS A 165 -6.13 -6.94 -19.91
N PRO A 166 -5.74 -6.01 -20.80
CA PRO A 166 -4.34 -5.87 -21.22
C PRO A 166 -3.35 -5.73 -20.05
N ALA A 167 -3.71 -5.00 -18.98
CA ALA A 167 -2.86 -4.84 -17.79
C ALA A 167 -2.50 -6.18 -17.12
N TYR A 168 -3.49 -7.06 -16.91
CA TYR A 168 -3.25 -8.40 -16.36
C TYR A 168 -2.22 -9.17 -17.20
N LYS A 169 -2.44 -9.23 -18.51
CA LYS A 169 -1.57 -9.98 -19.43
C LYS A 169 -0.17 -9.40 -19.46
N TYR A 170 -0.05 -8.08 -19.35
CA TYR A 170 1.22 -7.37 -19.35
C TYR A 170 2.04 -7.67 -18.08
N ILE A 171 1.42 -7.62 -16.88
CA ILE A 171 2.06 -8.02 -15.62
C ILE A 171 2.59 -9.46 -15.73
N ILE A 172 1.75 -10.41 -16.17
CA ILE A 172 2.16 -11.82 -16.30
C ILE A 172 3.34 -11.97 -17.27
N SER A 173 3.32 -11.26 -18.40
CA SER A 173 4.43 -11.26 -19.37
C SER A 173 5.72 -10.69 -18.75
N MET A 174 5.63 -9.56 -18.04
CA MET A 174 6.76 -8.93 -17.34
C MET A 174 7.39 -9.89 -16.34
N LEU A 175 6.57 -10.50 -15.47
CA LEU A 175 7.05 -11.43 -14.45
C LEU A 175 7.72 -12.65 -15.07
N LYS A 176 7.14 -13.25 -16.12
CA LYS A 176 7.75 -14.38 -16.83
C LYS A 176 9.13 -14.02 -17.40
N ARG A 177 9.29 -12.82 -17.98
CA ARG A 177 10.58 -12.36 -18.54
C ARG A 177 11.62 -12.09 -17.46
N GLY A 178 11.21 -11.54 -16.31
CA GLY A 178 12.09 -11.24 -15.18
C GLY A 178 12.50 -12.47 -14.37
N TRP A 179 11.60 -13.45 -14.22
CA TRP A 179 11.81 -14.69 -13.46
C TRP A 179 12.93 -15.57 -14.05
N HIS A 180 13.11 -15.53 -15.37
CA HIS A 180 14.21 -16.25 -16.04
C HIS A 180 15.61 -15.66 -15.79
N LYS A 181 15.73 -14.48 -15.16
CA LYS A 181 17.00 -13.78 -14.95
C LYS A 181 17.51 -13.79 -13.51
N ARG A 182 16.74 -14.25 -12.51
CA ARG A 182 17.23 -14.38 -11.12
C ARG A 182 17.86 -15.75 -10.90
N SER A 183 19.09 -15.78 -10.38
CA SER A 183 19.86 -16.99 -10.06
C SER A 183 19.31 -17.80 -8.88
N ASP A 184 18.39 -17.23 -8.11
CA ASP A 184 18.06 -17.70 -6.76
C ASP A 184 16.68 -18.40 -6.70
N CYS A 185 16.20 -18.93 -7.82
CA CYS A 185 14.90 -19.60 -7.89
C CYS A 185 15.02 -21.07 -7.45
N PRO A 186 14.30 -21.52 -6.40
CA PRO A 186 14.40 -22.88 -5.85
C PRO A 186 13.68 -23.96 -6.69
N PHE A 187 13.04 -23.59 -7.80
CA PHE A 187 12.26 -24.50 -8.67
C PHE A 187 12.89 -24.70 -10.06
N ARG A 188 14.22 -24.76 -10.15
CA ARG A 188 14.90 -25.29 -11.35
C ARG A 188 14.88 -26.81 -11.37
#